data_AF-A0A8X8G4Z6-F1
#
_entry.id   AF-A0A8X8G4Z6-F1
#
_cell.length_a   1.000
_cell.length_b   1.000
_cell.length_c   1.000
_cell.angle_alpha   90.00
_cell.angle_beta   90.00
_cell.angle_gamma   90.00
#
_symmetry.space_group_name_H-M   'P 1'
#
loop_
_entity.id
_entity.type
_entity.pdbx_description
1 polymer ?
#
loop_
_entity_poly.entity_id
_entity_poly.type
_entity_poly.pdbx_seq_one_letter_code
_entity_poly.pdbx_strand_id
1 'polypeptide(L)'
;MAATLLGKEESRKSGLWRNLRDDIHCVFERDPAARNTLEVLTTYPGVHALLAHRVAHRCWQRGWRYPARVLSAVARFSTGIDIHPGAQIGRRFFIDHGMGVVIGETAEIGDDCTIYHGVTLGGTSWNPGKRHPTLQDRVMVGAGAKILGPVTIGHDGQVGANAVVINDVAPGMTVVGIPGRVVLPAERRRINAHGIDLDHHLMPDPVGKAIQCLMERISQLELQAQSVGRTAQLTEKDCNSCPDSDPNLCGPNSNPAL
;
A
#
# COMPACT_ATOMS: atom_id res chain seq x y z
N MET A 1 7.68 -15.97 38.78
CA MET A 1 8.27 -17.24 38.30
C MET A 1 7.13 -18.14 37.84
N ALA A 2 7.24 -18.69 36.62
CA ALA A 2 6.28 -19.55 35.88
C ALA A 2 4.95 -18.84 35.50
N ALA A 3 4.66 -18.40 34.27
CA ALA A 3 4.99 -18.87 32.92
C ALA A 3 4.58 -20.32 32.65
N THR A 4 3.32 -20.54 32.30
CA THR A 4 2.82 -21.74 31.59
C THR A 4 1.57 -21.31 30.82
N LEU A 5 1.71 -20.86 29.56
CA LEU A 5 1.54 -21.69 28.36
C LEU A 5 0.20 -22.43 28.31
N LEU A 6 -0.91 -21.73 28.08
CA LEU A 6 -2.12 -22.31 27.50
C LEU A 6 -2.76 -21.32 26.54
N GLY A 7 -2.77 -21.65 25.25
CA GLY A 7 -3.47 -20.87 24.23
C GLY A 7 -2.82 -20.83 22.85
N LYS A 8 -1.84 -21.69 22.55
CA LYS A 8 -1.37 -21.95 21.17
C LYS A 8 -1.60 -23.43 20.90
N GLU A 9 -2.70 -23.75 20.22
CA GLU A 9 -2.93 -24.95 19.38
C GLU A 9 -4.43 -25.23 19.23
N GLU A 10 -5.08 -24.53 18.31
CA GLU A 10 -6.09 -25.18 17.47
C GLU A 10 -5.68 -24.95 16.02
N SER A 11 -4.82 -25.84 15.52
CA SER A 11 -4.71 -26.14 14.09
C SER A 11 -6.05 -26.74 13.65
N ARG A 12 -7.05 -25.89 13.49
CA ARG A 12 -8.41 -26.31 13.16
C ARG A 12 -8.44 -26.56 11.68
N LYS A 13 -8.22 -27.81 11.26
CA LYS A 13 -8.51 -28.30 9.91
C LYS A 13 -10.00 -28.09 9.63
N SER A 14 -10.39 -26.88 9.26
CA SER A 14 -11.72 -26.57 8.79
C SER A 14 -11.89 -27.26 7.44
N GLY A 15 -12.93 -28.09 7.33
CA GLY A 15 -13.29 -28.72 6.06
C GLY A 15 -13.52 -27.67 4.98
N LEU A 16 -13.32 -28.03 3.71
CA LEU A 16 -13.56 -27.14 2.56
C LEU A 16 -14.92 -26.44 2.66
N TRP A 17 -15.94 -27.16 3.11
CA TRP A 17 -17.30 -26.66 3.35
C TRP A 17 -17.40 -25.56 4.41
N ARG A 18 -16.63 -25.65 5.51
CA ARG A 18 -16.61 -24.62 6.54
C ARG A 18 -15.97 -23.34 5.99
N ASN A 19 -14.83 -23.47 5.30
CA ASN A 19 -14.18 -22.33 4.67
C ASN A 19 -15.08 -21.66 3.63
N LEU A 20 -15.75 -22.44 2.78
CA LEU A 20 -16.68 -21.89 1.80
C LEU A 20 -17.85 -21.16 2.46
N ARG A 21 -18.41 -21.70 3.54
CA ARG A 21 -19.48 -21.04 4.30
C ARG A 21 -19.01 -19.72 4.90
N ASP A 22 -17.81 -19.70 5.48
CA ASP A 22 -17.22 -18.49 6.05
C ASP A 22 -16.93 -17.44 4.95
N ASP A 23 -16.42 -17.88 3.80
CA ASP A 23 -16.13 -17.02 2.65
C ASP A 23 -17.42 -16.40 2.09
N ILE A 24 -18.51 -17.17 1.95
CA ILE A 24 -19.82 -16.67 1.53
C ILE A 24 -20.41 -15.69 2.56
N HIS A 25 -20.30 -16.00 3.85
CA HIS A 25 -20.80 -15.10 4.90
C HIS A 25 -20.06 -13.76 4.90
N CYS A 26 -18.75 -13.79 4.66
CA CYS A 26 -17.92 -12.59 4.52
C CYS A 26 -18.41 -11.67 3.39
N VAL A 27 -18.89 -12.23 2.27
CA VAL A 27 -19.47 -11.43 1.18
C VAL A 27 -20.68 -10.63 1.67
N PHE A 28 -21.61 -11.25 2.41
CA PHE A 28 -22.78 -10.55 2.94
C PHE A 28 -22.45 -9.46 3.96
N GLU A 29 -21.38 -9.64 4.73
CA GLU A 29 -20.94 -8.64 5.71
C GLU A 29 -20.29 -7.43 5.05
N ARG A 30 -19.61 -7.62 3.91
CA ARG A 30 -18.71 -6.63 3.30
C ARG A 30 -19.26 -5.97 2.05
N ASP A 31 -20.16 -6.62 1.34
CA ASP A 31 -20.76 -6.12 0.11
C ASP A 31 -22.26 -5.80 0.30
N PRO A 32 -22.65 -4.51 0.34
CA PRO A 32 -24.04 -4.10 0.41
C PRO A 32 -24.91 -4.57 -0.77
N ALA A 33 -24.31 -4.95 -1.91
CA ALA A 33 -25.02 -5.41 -3.09
C ALA A 33 -25.45 -6.88 -3.00
N ALA A 34 -24.90 -7.66 -2.06
CA ALA A 34 -25.19 -9.08 -1.92
C ALA A 34 -26.58 -9.32 -1.31
N ARG A 35 -27.57 -9.69 -2.14
CA ARG A 35 -28.98 -9.83 -1.69
C ARG A 35 -29.33 -11.21 -1.16
N ASN A 36 -28.82 -12.27 -1.79
CA ASN A 36 -29.13 -13.65 -1.41
C ASN A 36 -28.00 -14.62 -1.77
N THR A 37 -27.97 -15.79 -1.12
CA THR A 37 -26.89 -16.78 -1.25
C THR A 37 -26.81 -17.41 -2.64
N LEU A 38 -27.94 -17.57 -3.32
CA LEU A 38 -27.95 -18.13 -4.68
C LEU A 38 -27.27 -17.18 -5.66
N GLU A 39 -27.56 -15.89 -5.57
CA GLU A 39 -26.92 -14.82 -6.33
C GLU A 39 -25.42 -14.82 -6.06
N VAL A 40 -24.99 -14.74 -4.79
CA VAL A 40 -23.57 -14.78 -4.45
C VAL A 40 -22.87 -16.03 -5.01
N LEU A 41 -23.50 -17.19 -4.89
CA LEU A 41 -22.91 -18.43 -5.40
C LEU A 41 -22.90 -18.52 -6.94
N THR A 42 -23.72 -17.77 -7.65
CA THR A 42 -23.83 -17.87 -9.12
C THR A 42 -23.18 -16.70 -9.87
N THR A 43 -23.09 -15.52 -9.26
CA THR A 43 -22.65 -14.29 -9.94
C THR A 43 -21.37 -13.70 -9.40
N TYR A 44 -20.81 -14.18 -8.27
CA TYR A 44 -19.58 -13.62 -7.70
C TYR A 44 -18.34 -14.39 -8.15
N PRO A 45 -17.56 -13.86 -9.12
CA PRO A 45 -16.37 -14.53 -9.63
C PRO A 45 -15.29 -14.71 -8.55
N GLY A 46 -15.24 -13.81 -7.55
CA GLY A 46 -14.34 -13.92 -6.40
C GLY A 46 -14.56 -15.20 -5.60
N VAL A 47 -15.82 -15.56 -5.35
CA VAL A 47 -16.19 -16.80 -4.64
C VAL A 47 -15.82 -18.03 -5.46
N HIS A 48 -16.09 -18.02 -6.76
CA HIS A 48 -15.74 -19.11 -7.68
C HIS A 48 -14.23 -19.34 -7.74
N ALA A 49 -13.45 -18.27 -7.89
CA ALA A 49 -12.01 -18.32 -7.95
C ALA A 49 -11.41 -18.87 -6.64
N LEU A 50 -11.93 -18.43 -5.49
CA LEU A 50 -11.46 -18.89 -4.19
C LEU A 50 -11.81 -20.37 -3.96
N LEU A 51 -13.01 -20.81 -4.32
CA LEU A 51 -13.40 -22.22 -4.25
C LEU A 51 -12.48 -23.11 -5.09
N ALA A 52 -12.28 -22.73 -6.37
CA ALA A 52 -11.39 -23.45 -7.27
C ALA A 52 -9.95 -23.48 -6.74
N HIS A 53 -9.45 -22.35 -6.22
CA HIS A 53 -8.13 -22.27 -5.60
C HIS A 53 -8.03 -23.20 -4.38
N ARG A 54 -9.01 -23.23 -3.48
CA ARG A 54 -8.95 -24.10 -2.29
C ARG A 54 -8.93 -25.59 -2.66
N VAL A 55 -9.51 -25.99 -3.79
CA VAL A 55 -9.38 -27.35 -4.34
C VAL A 55 -8.00 -27.55 -4.98
N ALA A 56 -7.59 -26.63 -5.85
CA ALA A 56 -6.29 -26.67 -6.54
C ALA A 56 -5.12 -26.71 -5.53
N HIS A 57 -5.17 -25.91 -4.48
CA HIS A 57 -4.20 -25.87 -3.39
C HIS A 57 -4.07 -27.23 -2.71
N ARG A 58 -5.19 -27.91 -2.40
CA ARG A 58 -5.14 -29.25 -1.81
C ARG A 58 -4.54 -30.29 -2.77
N CYS A 59 -4.81 -30.19 -4.07
CA CYS A 59 -4.16 -31.04 -5.08
C CYS A 59 -2.65 -30.76 -5.14
N TRP A 60 -2.27 -29.49 -5.10
CA TRP A 60 -0.88 -29.03 -5.11
C TRP A 60 -0.09 -29.57 -3.91
N GLN A 61 -0.66 -29.49 -2.70
CA GLN A 61 -0.06 -30.02 -1.47
C GLN A 61 0.09 -31.56 -1.48
N ARG A 62 -0.75 -32.27 -2.25
CA ARG A 62 -0.65 -33.73 -2.44
C ARG A 62 0.30 -34.14 -3.56
N GLY A 63 1.01 -33.19 -4.17
CA GLY A 63 1.95 -33.45 -5.26
C GLY A 63 1.32 -33.51 -6.65
N TRP A 64 0.00 -33.34 -6.80
CA TRP A 64 -0.69 -33.30 -8.09
C TRP A 64 -0.57 -31.92 -8.73
N ARG A 65 0.67 -31.54 -9.04
CA ARG A 65 1.08 -30.19 -9.50
C ARG A 65 0.42 -29.80 -10.82
N TYR A 66 0.45 -30.68 -11.81
CA TYR A 66 -0.12 -30.40 -13.15
C TYR A 66 -1.65 -30.26 -13.12
N PRO A 67 -2.43 -31.20 -12.53
CA PRO A 67 -3.87 -31.02 -12.38
C PRO A 67 -4.25 -29.74 -11.63
N ALA A 68 -3.51 -29.39 -10.58
CA ALA A 68 -3.72 -28.14 -9.84
C ALA A 68 -3.51 -26.90 -10.72
N ARG A 69 -2.48 -26.90 -11.58
CA ARG A 69 -2.22 -25.83 -12.56
C ARG A 69 -3.34 -25.71 -13.60
N VAL A 70 -3.81 -26.84 -14.13
CA VAL A 70 -4.93 -26.86 -15.09
C VAL A 70 -6.19 -26.29 -14.45
N LEU A 71 -6.51 -26.69 -13.21
CA LEU A 71 -7.68 -26.17 -12.48
C LEU A 71 -7.57 -24.66 -12.25
N SER A 72 -6.41 -24.15 -11.82
CA SER A 72 -6.18 -22.70 -11.71
C SER A 72 -6.32 -21.98 -13.06
N ALA A 73 -5.88 -22.58 -14.17
CA ALA A 73 -6.02 -21.99 -15.49
C ALA A 73 -7.48 -21.89 -15.95
N VAL A 74 -8.29 -22.92 -15.69
CA VAL A 74 -9.74 -22.91 -15.96
C VAL A 74 -10.46 -21.88 -15.09
N ALA A 75 -10.10 -21.79 -13.81
CA ALA A 75 -10.63 -20.77 -12.90
C ALA A 75 -10.30 -19.36 -13.40
N ARG A 76 -9.05 -19.11 -13.81
CA ARG A 76 -8.62 -17.84 -14.39
C ARG A 76 -9.39 -17.49 -15.66
N PHE A 77 -9.61 -18.46 -16.54
CA PHE A 77 -10.35 -18.23 -17.79
C PHE A 77 -11.81 -17.84 -17.54
N SER A 78 -12.46 -18.48 -16.56
CA SER A 78 -13.88 -18.24 -16.25
C SER A 78 -14.12 -17.01 -15.37
N THR A 79 -13.19 -16.66 -14.49
CA THR A 79 -13.38 -15.59 -13.48
C THR A 79 -12.57 -14.33 -13.72
N GLY A 80 -11.52 -14.39 -14.56
CA GLY A 80 -10.56 -13.31 -14.73
C GLY A 80 -9.59 -13.11 -13.56
N ILE A 81 -9.61 -14.01 -12.57
CA ILE A 81 -8.77 -13.97 -11.36
C ILE A 81 -7.69 -15.06 -11.45
N ASP A 82 -6.42 -14.69 -11.40
CA ASP A 82 -5.30 -15.64 -11.43
C ASP A 82 -4.76 -15.88 -10.01
N ILE A 83 -4.95 -17.10 -9.49
CA ILE A 83 -4.41 -17.52 -8.20
C ILE A 83 -3.58 -18.78 -8.41
N HIS A 84 -2.29 -18.66 -8.12
CA HIS A 84 -1.40 -19.80 -8.18
C HIS A 84 -1.79 -20.86 -7.12
N PRO A 85 -1.83 -22.17 -7.44
CA PRO A 85 -2.20 -23.21 -6.46
C PRO A 85 -1.31 -23.24 -5.21
N GLY A 86 -0.05 -22.81 -5.33
CA GLY A 86 0.91 -22.74 -4.23
C GLY A 86 0.65 -21.61 -3.22
N ALA A 87 -0.15 -20.59 -3.58
CA ALA A 87 -0.44 -19.47 -2.68
C ALA A 87 -1.15 -19.96 -1.42
N GLN A 88 -0.84 -19.36 -0.27
CA GLN A 88 -1.48 -19.67 1.00
C GLN A 88 -2.49 -18.58 1.31
N ILE A 89 -3.76 -18.96 1.45
CA ILE A 89 -4.86 -18.02 1.69
C ILE A 89 -5.65 -18.46 2.91
N GLY A 90 -5.77 -17.54 3.87
CA GLY A 90 -6.55 -17.66 5.08
C GLY A 90 -8.06 -17.78 4.85
N ARG A 91 -8.82 -17.55 5.92
CA ARG A 91 -10.28 -17.61 5.99
C ARG A 91 -10.87 -16.23 5.71
N ARG A 92 -12.11 -16.21 5.19
CA ARG A 92 -12.87 -14.97 4.96
C ARG A 92 -12.12 -13.99 4.05
N PHE A 93 -11.35 -14.53 3.10
CA PHE A 93 -10.65 -13.73 2.12
C PHE A 93 -11.66 -13.22 1.09
N PHE A 94 -11.76 -11.90 0.95
CA PHE A 94 -12.75 -11.27 0.08
C PHE A 94 -12.07 -10.67 -1.15
N ILE A 95 -12.53 -11.08 -2.34
CA ILE A 95 -12.07 -10.55 -3.63
C ILE A 95 -13.25 -9.79 -4.24
N ASP A 96 -13.18 -8.47 -4.18
CA ASP A 96 -14.22 -7.61 -4.74
C ASP A 96 -13.89 -7.21 -6.18
N HIS A 97 -14.88 -7.36 -7.07
CA HIS A 97 -14.75 -7.10 -8.50
C HIS A 97 -13.52 -7.74 -9.17
N GLY A 98 -13.06 -8.92 -8.71
CA GLY A 98 -11.70 -9.47 -8.91
C GLY A 98 -11.06 -9.57 -10.30
N MET A 99 -11.68 -9.09 -11.37
CA MET A 99 -11.09 -9.00 -12.70
C MET A 99 -9.66 -8.43 -12.67
N GLY A 100 -8.71 -9.20 -13.23
CA GLY A 100 -7.31 -8.79 -13.30
C GLY A 100 -6.54 -8.92 -11.99
N VAL A 101 -7.10 -9.55 -10.95
CA VAL A 101 -6.36 -9.91 -9.74
C VAL A 101 -5.36 -11.02 -10.07
N VAL A 102 -4.11 -10.85 -9.61
CA VAL A 102 -3.02 -11.81 -9.80
C VAL A 102 -2.33 -12.10 -8.47
N ILE A 103 -2.36 -13.35 -8.01
CA ILE A 103 -1.74 -13.82 -6.77
C ILE A 103 -0.70 -14.89 -7.09
N GLY A 104 0.57 -14.57 -6.84
CA GLY A 104 1.69 -15.43 -7.18
C GLY A 104 1.92 -16.62 -6.24
N GLU A 105 2.82 -17.52 -6.65
CA GLU A 105 3.02 -18.85 -6.04
C GLU A 105 3.33 -18.83 -4.55
N THR A 106 4.19 -17.93 -4.10
CA THR A 106 4.67 -17.89 -2.71
C THR A 106 4.01 -16.78 -1.90
N ALA A 107 2.86 -16.30 -2.38
CA ALA A 107 2.08 -15.31 -1.65
C ALA A 107 1.45 -15.98 -0.42
N GLU A 108 1.48 -15.25 0.69
CA GLU A 108 0.81 -15.64 1.93
C GLU A 108 -0.20 -14.55 2.27
N ILE A 109 -1.46 -14.92 2.46
CA ILE A 109 -2.55 -14.01 2.78
C ILE A 109 -3.21 -14.52 4.05
N GLY A 110 -3.23 -13.68 5.08
CA GLY A 110 -3.85 -13.93 6.37
C GLY A 110 -5.38 -13.99 6.30
N ASP A 111 -6.00 -14.02 7.48
CA ASP A 111 -7.44 -14.06 7.61
C ASP A 111 -8.05 -12.68 7.39
N ASP A 112 -9.29 -12.63 6.91
CA ASP A 112 -10.09 -11.40 6.78
C ASP A 112 -9.54 -10.33 5.83
N CYS A 113 -8.59 -10.66 4.96
CA CYS A 113 -8.07 -9.71 3.97
C CYS A 113 -9.11 -9.39 2.87
N THR A 114 -9.09 -8.16 2.36
CA THR A 114 -9.89 -7.72 1.22
C THR A 114 -8.99 -7.23 0.10
N ILE A 115 -9.24 -7.70 -1.13
CA ILE A 115 -8.53 -7.26 -2.32
C ILE A 115 -9.53 -6.85 -3.40
N TYR A 116 -9.31 -5.70 -4.02
CA TYR A 116 -10.11 -5.22 -5.15
C TYR A 116 -9.52 -5.63 -6.50
N HIS A 117 -10.28 -5.38 -7.56
CA HIS A 117 -9.91 -5.63 -8.96
C HIS A 117 -8.52 -5.09 -9.34
N GLY A 118 -7.86 -5.74 -10.30
CA GLY A 118 -6.57 -5.31 -10.85
C GLY A 118 -5.37 -5.35 -9.90
N VAL A 119 -5.52 -5.89 -8.69
CA VAL A 119 -4.42 -6.02 -7.73
C VAL A 119 -3.44 -7.09 -8.14
N THR A 120 -2.15 -6.87 -7.89
CA THR A 120 -1.10 -7.87 -8.14
C THR A 120 -0.25 -8.08 -6.89
N LEU A 121 -0.16 -9.34 -6.44
CA LEU A 121 0.81 -9.83 -5.47
C LEU A 121 1.92 -10.56 -6.23
N GLY A 122 2.90 -9.78 -6.71
CA GLY A 122 3.88 -10.20 -7.70
C GLY A 122 5.28 -10.42 -7.13
N GLY A 123 6.12 -11.13 -7.90
CA GLY A 123 7.53 -11.31 -7.57
C GLY A 123 8.45 -10.29 -8.24
N THR A 124 9.62 -10.06 -7.64
CA THR A 124 10.68 -9.19 -8.18
C THR A 124 11.92 -9.96 -8.64
N SER A 125 11.96 -11.28 -8.43
CA SER A 125 13.11 -12.13 -8.71
C SER A 125 12.71 -13.43 -9.42
N TRP A 126 13.64 -13.96 -10.21
CA TRP A 126 13.56 -15.27 -10.86
C TRP A 126 14.05 -16.41 -9.96
N ASN A 127 14.64 -16.08 -8.81
CA ASN A 127 15.20 -17.08 -7.92
C ASN A 127 14.10 -17.97 -7.32
N PRO A 128 14.33 -19.29 -7.26
CA PRO A 128 13.42 -20.19 -6.55
C PRO A 128 13.39 -19.83 -5.06
N GLY A 129 12.19 -19.76 -4.48
CA GLY A 129 11.97 -19.40 -3.08
C GLY A 129 10.87 -18.35 -2.86
N LYS A 130 10.82 -17.82 -1.63
CA LYS A 130 9.91 -16.74 -1.23
C LYS A 130 10.25 -15.47 -2.03
N ARG A 131 9.28 -15.02 -2.82
CA ARG A 131 9.45 -13.88 -3.74
C ARG A 131 8.19 -13.05 -3.91
N HIS A 132 7.05 -13.53 -3.41
CA HIS A 132 5.79 -12.82 -3.44
C HIS A 132 5.45 -12.29 -2.03
N PRO A 133 4.52 -11.33 -1.93
CA PRO A 133 4.21 -10.67 -0.67
C PRO A 133 3.60 -11.58 0.40
N THR A 134 3.68 -11.13 1.64
CA THR A 134 2.89 -11.62 2.77
C THR A 134 1.94 -10.52 3.23
N LEU A 135 0.63 -10.79 3.21
CA LEU A 135 -0.39 -9.94 3.80
C LEU A 135 -0.79 -10.57 5.14
N GLN A 136 -0.61 -9.87 6.24
CA GLN A 136 -1.13 -10.29 7.55
C GLN A 136 -2.65 -10.08 7.63
N ASP A 137 -3.25 -10.43 8.76
CA ASP A 137 -4.71 -10.43 8.92
C ASP A 137 -5.33 -9.03 8.74
N ARG A 138 -6.55 -9.01 8.19
CA ARG A 138 -7.37 -7.80 7.99
C ARG A 138 -6.70 -6.73 7.12
N VAL A 139 -5.75 -7.13 6.27
CA VAL A 139 -5.16 -6.20 5.29
C VAL A 139 -6.15 -5.91 4.17
N MET A 140 -6.23 -4.63 3.80
CA MET A 140 -7.02 -4.17 2.67
C MET A 140 -6.12 -3.67 1.54
N VAL A 141 -6.37 -4.13 0.32
CA VAL A 141 -5.61 -3.72 -0.86
C VAL A 141 -6.56 -3.12 -1.89
N GLY A 142 -6.46 -1.80 -2.05
CA GLY A 142 -7.25 -1.00 -2.98
C GLY A 142 -7.04 -1.38 -4.44
N ALA A 143 -8.01 -0.99 -5.27
CA ALA A 143 -8.07 -1.36 -6.68
C ALA A 143 -6.78 -1.00 -7.44
N GLY A 144 -6.30 -1.92 -8.27
CA GLY A 144 -5.15 -1.70 -9.14
C GLY A 144 -3.78 -1.66 -8.44
N ALA A 145 -3.70 -1.80 -7.12
CA ALA A 145 -2.42 -1.76 -6.40
C ALA A 145 -1.48 -2.92 -6.80
N LYS A 146 -0.17 -2.65 -6.75
CA LYS A 146 0.88 -3.62 -7.06
C LYS A 146 1.80 -3.77 -5.86
N ILE A 147 1.81 -4.95 -5.27
CA ILE A 147 2.68 -5.30 -4.14
C ILE A 147 3.71 -6.28 -4.67
N LEU A 148 4.98 -5.87 -4.71
CA LEU A 148 6.02 -6.56 -5.48
C LEU A 148 7.17 -6.97 -4.57
N GLY A 149 7.51 -8.26 -4.61
CA GLY A 149 8.61 -8.85 -3.86
C GLY A 149 8.18 -9.51 -2.55
N PRO A 150 9.12 -10.08 -1.79
CA PRO A 150 8.85 -10.73 -0.51
C PRO A 150 8.64 -9.69 0.61
N VAL A 151 7.73 -8.75 0.39
CA VAL A 151 7.39 -7.68 1.34
C VAL A 151 6.22 -8.10 2.23
N THR A 152 6.21 -7.59 3.45
CA THR A 152 5.17 -7.86 4.44
C THR A 152 4.29 -6.63 4.63
N ILE A 153 2.98 -6.79 4.48
CA ILE A 153 1.99 -5.82 4.93
C ILE A 153 1.49 -6.28 6.29
N GLY A 154 1.79 -5.48 7.33
CA GLY A 154 1.38 -5.76 8.70
C GLY A 154 -0.14 -5.80 8.88
N HIS A 155 -0.60 -6.43 9.96
CA HIS A 155 -2.02 -6.62 10.22
C HIS A 155 -2.75 -5.29 10.25
N ASP A 156 -4.00 -5.34 9.79
CA ASP A 156 -4.84 -4.16 9.60
C ASP A 156 -4.27 -3.13 8.60
N GLY A 157 -3.17 -3.41 7.89
CA GLY A 157 -2.59 -2.48 6.93
C GLY A 157 -3.51 -2.17 5.75
N GLN A 158 -3.39 -0.96 5.19
CA GLN A 158 -4.14 -0.55 4.01
C GLN A 158 -3.20 -0.13 2.89
N VAL A 159 -3.50 -0.58 1.68
CA VAL A 159 -2.82 -0.15 0.46
C VAL A 159 -3.81 0.61 -0.40
N GLY A 160 -3.51 1.87 -0.69
CA GLY A 160 -4.34 2.72 -1.52
C GLY A 160 -4.44 2.22 -2.96
N ALA A 161 -5.48 2.66 -3.66
CA ALA A 161 -5.67 2.32 -5.06
C ALA A 161 -4.45 2.74 -5.92
N ASN A 162 -4.07 1.88 -6.87
CA ASN A 162 -2.91 2.03 -7.75
C ASN A 162 -1.55 2.23 -7.05
N ALA A 163 -1.46 2.06 -5.73
CA ALA A 163 -0.19 2.18 -5.04
C ALA A 163 0.78 1.07 -5.45
N VAL A 164 2.08 1.37 -5.48
CA VAL A 164 3.14 0.39 -5.77
C VAL A 164 3.98 0.18 -4.53
N VAL A 165 3.81 -0.96 -3.86
CA VAL A 165 4.47 -1.28 -2.59
C VAL A 165 5.65 -2.21 -2.84
N ILE A 166 6.83 -1.75 -2.45
CA ILE A 166 8.12 -2.45 -2.63
C ILE A 166 8.91 -2.58 -1.32
N ASN A 167 8.38 -2.08 -0.21
CA ASN A 167 8.97 -2.17 1.12
C ASN A 167 7.93 -2.67 2.12
N ASP A 168 8.41 -3.21 3.25
CA ASP A 168 7.55 -3.63 4.35
C ASP A 168 6.73 -2.47 4.91
N VAL A 169 5.52 -2.80 5.35
CA VAL A 169 4.56 -1.86 5.92
C VAL A 169 4.23 -2.31 7.32
N ALA A 170 4.50 -1.46 8.31
CA ALA A 170 4.19 -1.75 9.70
C ALA A 170 2.68 -1.97 9.90
N PRO A 171 2.26 -2.74 10.92
CA PRO A 171 0.86 -2.95 11.22
C PRO A 171 0.10 -1.65 11.42
N GLY A 172 -1.15 -1.64 10.99
CA GLY A 172 -2.03 -0.50 11.15
C GLY A 172 -1.79 0.65 10.14
N MET A 173 -0.72 0.59 9.35
CA MET A 173 -0.33 1.72 8.49
C MET A 173 -1.02 1.70 7.13
N THR A 174 -1.21 2.90 6.56
CA THR A 174 -1.71 3.09 5.19
C THR A 174 -0.57 3.49 4.25
N VAL A 175 -0.50 2.86 3.08
CA VAL A 175 0.48 3.16 2.02
C VAL A 175 -0.21 3.62 0.75
N VAL A 176 0.28 4.71 0.16
CA VAL A 176 -0.28 5.31 -1.06
C VAL A 176 0.81 5.76 -2.03
N GLY A 177 0.46 5.91 -3.31
CA GLY A 177 1.34 6.49 -4.33
C GLY A 177 2.31 5.51 -4.99
N ILE A 178 3.10 6.05 -5.91
CA ILE A 178 4.05 5.31 -6.76
C ILE A 178 5.40 6.05 -6.74
N PRO A 179 6.45 5.51 -6.09
CA PRO A 179 6.44 4.35 -5.20
C PRO A 179 5.65 4.64 -3.90
N GLY A 180 5.16 3.59 -3.26
CA GLY A 180 4.33 3.65 -2.06
C GLY A 180 5.02 4.35 -0.90
N ARG A 181 4.33 5.32 -0.31
CA ARG A 181 4.73 6.05 0.89
C ARG A 181 3.73 5.80 2.00
N VAL A 182 4.24 5.58 3.21
CA VAL A 182 3.43 5.40 4.41
C VAL A 182 2.91 6.75 4.88
N VAL A 183 1.59 6.90 5.03
CA VAL A 183 0.94 8.22 5.25
C VAL A 183 0.08 8.33 6.52
N LEU A 184 -0.48 7.24 7.05
CA LEU A 184 -1.39 7.31 8.21
C LEU A 184 -1.07 6.24 9.27
N PRO A 185 -1.12 6.60 10.57
CA PRO A 185 -1.34 5.66 11.67
C PRO A 185 -2.81 5.21 11.74
N ALA A 186 -3.05 3.98 12.16
CA ALA A 186 -4.38 3.36 12.30
C ALA A 186 -5.40 4.18 13.10
N GLU A 187 -4.94 5.01 14.05
CA GLU A 187 -5.79 5.76 15.00
C GLU A 187 -6.68 6.83 14.33
N ARG A 188 -6.39 7.24 13.09
CA ARG A 188 -7.21 8.21 12.34
C ARG A 188 -8.15 7.58 11.31
N ARG A 189 -8.36 6.26 11.36
CA ARG A 189 -9.22 5.57 10.41
C ARG A 189 -10.68 5.96 10.53
N ARG A 190 -11.32 6.11 9.37
CA ARG A 190 -12.78 6.15 9.25
C ARG A 190 -13.23 4.79 8.75
N ILE A 191 -13.46 3.89 9.70
CA ILE A 191 -13.99 2.56 9.38
C ILE A 191 -15.51 2.69 9.29
N ASN A 192 -16.10 2.25 8.17
CA ASN A 192 -17.56 2.17 8.06
C ASN A 192 -18.11 1.06 8.98
N ALA A 193 -19.44 0.94 9.09
CA ALA A 193 -20.08 -0.10 9.92
C ALA A 193 -19.66 -1.55 9.59
N HIS A 194 -19.03 -1.76 8.43
CA HIS A 194 -18.62 -3.05 7.89
C HIS A 194 -17.11 -3.34 8.02
N GLY A 195 -16.36 -2.48 8.73
CA GLY A 195 -14.92 -2.73 8.93
C GLY A 195 -14.03 -2.26 7.77
N ILE A 196 -14.60 -1.57 6.77
CA ILE A 196 -13.93 -1.23 5.52
C ILE A 196 -13.77 0.29 5.38
N ASP A 197 -12.60 0.74 4.92
CA ASP A 197 -12.34 2.13 4.54
C ASP A 197 -12.39 2.26 3.01
N LEU A 198 -13.47 2.84 2.51
CA LEU A 198 -13.70 3.09 1.07
C LEU A 198 -13.30 4.51 0.66
N ASP A 199 -12.84 5.35 1.59
CA ASP A 199 -12.59 6.77 1.37
C ASP A 199 -11.20 7.00 0.74
N HIS A 200 -10.88 6.28 -0.33
CA HIS A 200 -9.61 6.41 -1.06
C HIS A 200 -9.34 7.85 -1.53
N HIS A 201 -10.39 8.61 -1.83
CA HIS A 201 -10.30 10.01 -2.24
C HIS A 201 -9.88 10.98 -1.11
N LEU A 202 -9.97 10.55 0.16
CA LEU A 202 -9.54 11.33 1.33
C LEU A 202 -8.13 10.96 1.79
N MET A 203 -7.43 10.07 1.06
CA MET A 203 -6.08 9.68 1.41
C MET A 203 -5.11 10.86 1.27
N PRO A 204 -4.13 11.01 2.18
CA PRO A 204 -3.15 12.08 2.10
C PRO A 204 -2.36 12.01 0.80
N ASP A 205 -2.13 13.16 0.17
CA ASP A 205 -1.24 13.30 -0.98
C ASP A 205 0.16 13.77 -0.53
N PRO A 206 1.12 12.85 -0.30
CA PRO A 206 2.47 13.22 0.15
C PRO A 206 3.23 14.01 -0.92
N VAL A 207 2.91 13.82 -2.20
CA VAL A 207 3.57 14.54 -3.31
C VAL A 207 3.07 15.97 -3.34
N GLY A 208 1.75 16.17 -3.33
CA GLY A 208 1.15 17.50 -3.23
C GLY A 208 1.63 18.26 -2.00
N LYS A 209 1.75 17.59 -0.85
CA LYS A 209 2.29 18.22 0.37
C LYS A 209 3.76 18.63 0.21
N ALA A 210 4.59 17.78 -0.40
CA ALA A 210 6.00 18.10 -0.66
C ALA A 210 6.13 19.29 -1.62
N ILE A 211 5.33 19.34 -2.70
CA ILE A 211 5.30 20.47 -3.64
C ILE A 211 4.90 21.75 -2.91
N GLN A 212 3.87 21.71 -2.07
CA GLN A 212 3.45 22.87 -1.27
C GLN A 212 4.58 23.38 -0.38
N CYS A 213 5.27 22.48 0.34
CA CYS A 213 6.42 22.85 1.18
C CYS A 213 7.59 23.43 0.36
N LEU A 214 7.84 22.90 -0.84
CA LEU A 214 8.86 23.43 -1.74
C LEU A 214 8.49 24.84 -2.25
N MET A 215 7.25 25.07 -2.64
CA MET A 215 6.76 26.38 -3.08
C MET A 215 6.87 27.43 -1.96
N GLU A 216 6.48 27.06 -0.73
CA GLU A 216 6.60 27.93 0.43
C GLU A 216 8.08 28.27 0.72
N ARG A 217 8.98 27.28 0.59
CA ARG A 217 10.41 27.52 0.74
C ARG A 217 10.99 28.43 -0.36
N ILE A 218 10.56 28.26 -1.61
CA ILE A 218 10.97 29.12 -2.72
C ILE A 218 10.53 30.56 -2.45
N SER A 219 9.27 30.77 -2.05
CA SER A 219 8.75 32.09 -1.71
C SER A 219 9.55 32.77 -0.58
N GLN A 220 9.92 32.02 0.47
CA GLN A 220 10.79 32.54 1.53
C GLN A 220 12.18 32.94 1.03
N LEU A 221 12.78 32.13 0.15
CA LEU A 221 14.09 32.40 -0.43
C LEU A 221 14.06 33.62 -1.36
N GLU A 222 13.01 33.80 -2.15
CA GLU A 222 12.82 34.99 -3.01
C GLU A 222 12.71 36.28 -2.19
N LEU A 223 11.96 36.25 -1.08
CA LEU A 223 11.86 37.38 -0.16
C LEU A 223 13.22 37.71 0.49
N GLN A 224 13.98 36.69 0.90
CA GLN A 224 15.32 36.88 1.45
C GLN A 224 16.29 37.46 0.41
N ALA A 225 16.30 36.94 -0.83
CA ALA A 225 17.14 37.44 -1.90
C ALA A 225 16.84 38.92 -2.24
N GLN A 226 15.57 39.31 -2.25
CA GLN A 226 15.17 40.72 -2.42
C GLN A 226 15.66 41.60 -1.28
N SER A 227 15.63 41.12 -0.03
CA SER A 227 16.12 41.87 1.13
C SER A 227 17.65 42.08 1.09
N VAL A 228 18.41 41.06 0.69
CA VAL A 228 19.88 41.15 0.53
C VAL A 228 20.24 42.05 -0.65
N GLY A 229 19.53 41.96 -1.77
CA GLY A 229 19.72 42.86 -2.92
C GLY A 229 19.45 44.33 -2.56
N ARG A 230 18.47 44.59 -1.68
CA ARG A 230 18.23 45.93 -1.10
C ARG A 230 19.32 46.37 -0.14
N THR A 231 19.92 45.46 0.63
CA THR A 231 20.99 45.79 1.59
C THR A 231 22.31 46.06 0.85
N ALA A 232 22.56 45.37 -0.27
CA ALA A 232 23.70 45.62 -1.16
C ALA A 232 23.58 46.93 -1.98
N GLN A 233 22.39 47.50 -2.10
CA GLN A 233 22.17 48.81 -2.73
C GLN A 233 22.28 50.01 -1.77
N LEU A 234 22.47 49.78 -0.46
CA LEU A 234 22.59 50.83 0.56
C LEU A 234 24.04 51.22 0.89
N THR A 235 25.04 50.92 0.06
CA THR A 235 26.47 51.12 0.42
C THR A 235 27.31 52.00 -0.49
N GLU A 236 26.72 52.92 -1.26
CA GLU A 236 27.53 53.98 -1.92
C GLU A 236 27.01 55.41 -1.79
N LYS A 237 25.73 55.62 -1.42
CA LYS A 237 25.15 56.97 -1.31
C LYS A 237 24.99 57.51 0.10
N ASP A 238 25.09 56.66 1.12
CA ASP A 238 24.86 57.06 2.52
C ASP A 238 26.14 57.49 3.27
N CYS A 239 27.30 57.53 2.61
CA CYS A 239 28.55 58.05 3.19
C CYS A 239 28.78 59.56 2.96
N ASN A 240 27.84 60.31 2.38
CA ASN A 240 28.05 61.71 2.00
C ASN A 240 27.66 62.76 3.06
N SER A 241 27.49 62.37 4.32
CA SER A 241 27.35 63.35 5.40
C SER A 241 27.86 62.79 6.74
N CYS A 242 29.18 62.71 6.88
CA CYS A 242 29.81 62.75 8.21
C CYS A 242 29.99 64.23 8.57
N PRO A 243 29.36 64.74 9.65
CA PRO A 243 29.63 66.07 10.16
C PRO A 243 30.88 66.04 11.06
N ASP A 244 31.99 65.51 10.56
CA ASP A 244 33.28 65.59 11.24
C ASP A 244 34.30 66.20 10.27
N SER A 245 34.74 67.40 10.62
CA SER A 245 35.71 68.20 9.90
C SER A 245 37.13 67.82 10.33
N ASP A 246 37.48 66.54 10.19
CA ASP A 246 38.86 66.08 10.38
C ASP A 246 39.49 65.68 9.03
N PRO A 247 40.38 66.49 8.45
CA PRO A 247 40.95 66.27 7.12
C PRO A 247 41.98 65.14 7.05
N ASN A 248 42.25 64.39 8.12
CA ASN A 248 43.28 63.34 8.15
C ASN A 248 42.77 61.89 7.98
N LEU A 249 41.48 61.65 7.82
CA LEU A 249 40.94 60.27 7.72
C LEU A 249 40.63 59.80 6.28
N CYS A 250 40.62 60.70 5.30
CA CYS A 250 40.36 60.35 3.90
C CYS A 250 41.49 60.85 2.99
N GLY A 251 42.66 60.20 3.06
CA GLY A 251 43.75 60.42 2.11
C GLY A 251 43.59 59.57 0.84
N PRO A 252 43.89 60.10 -0.36
CA PRO A 252 43.81 59.35 -1.60
C PRO A 252 45.08 58.52 -1.76
N ASN A 253 45.01 57.20 -1.57
CA ASN A 253 46.01 56.32 -2.16
C ASN A 253 45.45 55.77 -3.46
N SER A 254 45.73 56.56 -4.51
CA SER A 254 45.97 56.12 -5.87
C SER A 254 46.61 54.72 -5.94
N ASN A 255 45.88 53.79 -6.57
CA ASN A 255 46.23 53.02 -7.78
C ASN A 255 47.72 53.03 -8.24
N PRO A 256 48.24 52.03 -8.99
CA PRO A 256 47.48 51.30 -10.01
C PRO A 256 47.86 49.81 -10.27
N ALA A 257 47.07 49.22 -11.16
CA ALA A 257 47.29 48.02 -11.96
C ALA A 257 48.75 47.70 -12.37
N LEU A 258 49.05 46.39 -12.35
CA LEU A 258 49.58 45.61 -13.47
C LEU A 258 48.86 44.26 -13.50
#